data_AF-A0A7J2KFE0-F1
#
_entry.id   AF-A0A7J2KFE0-F1
#
_cell.length_a   1.000
_cell.length_b   1.000
_cell.length_c   1.000
_cell.angle_alpha   90.00
_cell.angle_beta   90.00
_cell.angle_gamma   90.00
#
_symmetry.space_group_name_H-M   'P 1'
#
loop_
_entity.id
_entity.type
_entity.pdbx_description
1 polymer ?
#
loop_
_entity_poly.entity_id
_entity_poly.type
_entity_poly.pdbx_seq_one_letter_code
_entity_poly.pdbx_strand_id
1 'polypeptide(L)'
;MVVNEIVEAFILSGFAYIKPGCMHRFSEHKELIDYITLGPKLYNVLVKASEVGEKVASGKIGAPSAGLGRLLSDAIKAIGGRLTKNRVFYDAIVSLTITAIAASHASTVHKRKISESHIEKSLRLFLASSTGKDSSALVHITRTIGPTKYVSLFNKADYTRTRVEMEDISLYEIFYTLSPISISLKALVEFTPIVNTIKNIKKYYEKLRDVNNALVSAYISELLDLEKPPLWARKELEYILSEGAMVSKTSAKKLFEIDRRMRKEKIEYNELLPILTTASAISLILKYIA
;
A
#
# COMPACT_ATOMS: atom_id res chain seq x y z
N MET A 1 7.59 -8.58 -15.64
CA MET A 1 6.23 -8.87 -15.17
C MET A 1 6.19 -8.45 -13.71
N VAL A 2 5.39 -7.44 -13.36
CA VAL A 2 5.47 -6.69 -12.07
C VAL A 2 5.04 -7.48 -10.83
N VAL A 3 4.54 -8.70 -11.01
CA VAL A 3 3.90 -9.51 -9.96
C VAL A 3 4.92 -9.99 -8.93
N ASN A 4 6.09 -10.44 -9.38
CA ASN A 4 7.11 -10.97 -8.47
C ASN A 4 7.63 -9.87 -7.54
N GLU A 5 7.83 -8.66 -8.06
CA GLU A 5 8.24 -7.49 -7.29
C GLU A 5 7.18 -7.10 -6.25
N ILE A 6 5.89 -7.22 -6.57
CA ILE A 6 4.81 -6.96 -5.60
C ILE A 6 4.79 -8.03 -4.49
N VAL A 7 4.96 -9.30 -4.85
CA VAL A 7 5.00 -10.41 -3.87
C VAL A 7 6.22 -10.25 -2.95
N GLU A 8 7.37 -9.93 -3.52
CA GLU A 8 8.60 -9.67 -2.78
C GLU A 8 8.46 -8.46 -1.86
N ALA A 9 7.76 -7.40 -2.29
CA ALA A 9 7.50 -6.23 -1.46
C ALA A 9 6.75 -6.54 -0.17
N PHE A 10 5.77 -7.45 -0.19
CA PHE A 10 5.08 -7.91 1.04
C PHE A 10 6.04 -8.54 2.03
N ILE A 11 7.00 -9.33 1.52
CA ILE A 11 8.02 -9.98 2.34
C ILE A 11 8.97 -8.91 2.88
N LEU A 12 9.55 -8.06 2.02
CA LEU A 12 10.55 -7.08 2.43
C LEU A 12 9.98 -6.05 3.42
N SER A 13 8.80 -5.49 3.16
CA SER A 13 8.20 -4.49 4.05
C SER A 13 7.79 -5.10 5.39
N GLY A 14 7.19 -6.30 5.38
CA GLY A 14 6.78 -7.01 6.58
C GLY A 14 7.98 -7.49 7.42
N PHE A 15 8.94 -8.19 6.79
CA PHE A 15 10.13 -8.76 7.42
C PHE A 15 11.32 -7.80 7.57
N ALA A 16 11.18 -6.53 7.20
CA ALA A 16 12.18 -5.52 7.54
C ALA A 16 12.46 -5.52 9.06
N TYR A 17 13.61 -4.96 9.44
CA TYR A 17 14.00 -4.79 10.84
C TYR A 17 13.02 -3.85 11.60
N ILE A 18 13.43 -3.37 12.77
CA ILE A 18 12.55 -2.71 13.72
C ILE A 18 11.91 -1.47 13.08
N LYS A 19 10.58 -1.51 12.93
CA LYS A 19 9.74 -0.40 12.50
C LYS A 19 8.84 -0.03 13.69
N PRO A 20 9.18 1.03 14.46
CA PRO A 20 8.51 1.29 15.74
C PRO A 20 7.00 1.42 15.64
N GLY A 21 6.28 0.67 16.47
CA GLY A 21 4.82 0.66 16.49
C GLY A 21 4.18 -0.05 15.30
N CYS A 22 4.96 -0.71 14.43
CA CYS A 22 4.47 -1.44 13.27
C CYS A 22 4.80 -2.94 13.37
N MET A 23 4.20 -3.76 12.51
CA MET A 23 4.62 -5.14 12.28
C MET A 23 6.04 -5.18 11.70
N HIS A 24 6.93 -5.96 12.31
CA HIS A 24 8.30 -6.19 11.84
C HIS A 24 8.85 -7.53 12.29
N ARG A 25 10.01 -7.94 11.77
CA ARG A 25 10.65 -9.26 12.02
C ARG A 25 10.73 -9.69 13.49
N PHE A 26 10.91 -8.72 14.39
CA PHE A 26 11.10 -8.94 15.82
C PHE A 26 9.85 -8.61 16.66
N SER A 27 8.74 -8.25 16.01
CA SER A 27 7.49 -7.94 16.70
C SER A 27 6.74 -9.22 17.08
N GLU A 28 6.05 -9.20 18.23
CA GLU A 28 5.20 -10.30 18.68
C GLU A 28 3.82 -10.33 17.97
N HIS A 29 3.63 -9.51 16.93
CA HIS A 29 2.37 -9.46 16.18
C HIS A 29 2.16 -10.77 15.43
N LYS A 30 1.20 -11.58 15.90
CA LYS A 30 0.75 -12.81 15.24
C LYS A 30 0.29 -12.57 13.79
N GLU A 31 -0.16 -11.36 13.50
CA GLU A 31 -0.63 -10.91 12.19
C GLU A 31 0.50 -10.70 11.16
N LEU A 32 1.77 -10.66 11.56
CA LEU A 32 2.90 -10.49 10.65
C LEU A 32 2.93 -11.57 9.56
N ILE A 33 2.78 -12.84 9.97
CA ILE A 33 2.78 -13.98 9.03
C ILE A 33 1.55 -13.92 8.11
N ASP A 34 0.40 -13.50 8.64
CA ASP A 34 -0.78 -13.29 7.80
C ASP A 34 -0.52 -12.20 6.75
N TYR A 35 0.16 -11.12 7.13
CA TYR A 35 0.42 -9.98 6.24
C TYR A 35 1.40 -10.36 5.12
N ILE A 36 2.52 -11.01 5.45
CA ILE A 36 3.54 -11.38 4.44
C ILE A 36 3.02 -12.46 3.48
N THR A 37 2.07 -13.28 3.92
CA THR A 37 1.44 -14.29 3.06
C THR A 37 0.37 -13.71 2.13
N LEU A 38 0.02 -12.41 2.25
CA LEU A 38 -0.88 -11.76 1.31
C LEU A 38 -0.33 -11.79 -0.12
N GLY A 39 0.96 -11.53 -0.32
CA GLY A 39 1.60 -11.57 -1.65
C GLY A 39 1.34 -12.90 -2.38
N PRO A 40 1.78 -14.05 -1.83
CA PRO A 40 1.50 -15.36 -2.40
C PRO A 40 0.00 -15.67 -2.58
N LYS A 41 -0.85 -15.30 -1.61
CA LYS A 41 -2.31 -15.54 -1.72
C LYS A 41 -2.96 -14.71 -2.83
N LEU A 42 -2.44 -13.51 -3.11
CA LEU A 42 -2.91 -12.63 -4.18
C LEU A 42 -2.30 -12.94 -5.55
N TYR A 43 -1.31 -13.83 -5.64
CA TYR A 43 -0.51 -14.05 -6.85
C TYR A 43 -1.35 -14.14 -8.13
N ASN A 44 -2.35 -15.04 -8.15
CA ASN A 44 -3.20 -15.26 -9.33
C ASN A 44 -4.04 -14.02 -9.69
N VAL A 45 -4.45 -13.22 -8.70
CA VAL A 45 -5.19 -11.98 -8.94
C VAL A 45 -4.25 -10.89 -9.46
N LEU A 46 -3.02 -10.82 -8.94
CA LEU A 46 -1.99 -9.89 -9.41
C LEU A 46 -1.56 -10.19 -10.85
N VAL A 47 -1.45 -11.46 -11.24
CA VAL A 47 -1.23 -11.87 -12.64
C VAL A 47 -2.34 -11.34 -13.54
N LYS A 48 -3.60 -11.59 -13.19
CA LYS A 48 -4.76 -11.08 -13.94
C LYS A 48 -4.76 -9.55 -14.03
N ALA A 49 -4.46 -8.86 -12.94
CA ALA A 49 -4.37 -7.41 -12.91
C ALA A 49 -3.25 -6.89 -13.83
N SER A 50 -2.09 -7.55 -13.82
CA SER A 50 -0.95 -7.24 -14.70
C SER A 50 -1.33 -7.41 -16.18
N GLU A 51 -1.97 -8.52 -16.54
CA GLU A 51 -2.42 -8.79 -17.91
C GLU A 51 -3.45 -7.77 -18.40
N VAL A 52 -4.37 -7.33 -17.53
CA VAL A 52 -5.33 -6.28 -17.86
C VAL A 52 -4.61 -4.96 -18.12
N GLY A 53 -3.62 -4.59 -17.29
CA GLY A 53 -2.79 -3.40 -17.50
C GLY A 53 -2.09 -3.41 -18.87
N GLU A 54 -1.53 -4.56 -19.26
CA GLU A 54 -0.90 -4.77 -20.59
C GLU A 54 -1.91 -4.66 -21.75
N LYS A 55 -3.12 -5.21 -21.59
CA LYS A 55 -4.19 -5.12 -22.61
C LYS A 55 -4.65 -3.70 -22.83
N VAL A 56 -4.78 -2.91 -21.75
CA VAL A 56 -5.13 -1.49 -21.83
C VAL A 56 -4.01 -0.70 -22.50
N ALA A 57 -2.75 -0.94 -22.10
CA ALA A 57 -1.59 -0.26 -22.68
C ALA A 57 -1.40 -0.54 -24.17
N SER A 58 -1.76 -1.75 -24.63
CA SER A 58 -1.70 -2.15 -26.04
C SER A 58 -2.95 -1.76 -26.85
N GLY A 59 -3.93 -1.09 -26.23
CA GLY A 59 -5.17 -0.66 -26.88
C GLY A 59 -6.15 -1.80 -27.20
N LYS A 60 -5.93 -3.01 -26.68
CA LYS A 60 -6.83 -4.16 -26.89
C LYS A 60 -8.17 -3.97 -26.19
N ILE A 61 -8.18 -3.24 -25.07
CA ILE A 61 -9.38 -2.82 -24.33
C ILE A 61 -9.20 -1.38 -23.87
N GLY A 62 -10.30 -0.64 -23.70
CA GLY A 62 -10.27 0.68 -23.07
C GLY A 62 -10.11 0.60 -21.55
N ALA A 63 -9.59 1.66 -20.92
CA ALA A 63 -9.43 1.72 -19.48
C ALA A 63 -10.76 1.51 -18.69
N PRO A 64 -11.92 2.05 -19.12
CA PRO A 64 -13.21 1.75 -18.48
C PRO A 64 -13.63 0.27 -18.55
N SER A 65 -13.10 -0.48 -19.52
CA SER A 65 -13.37 -1.92 -19.68
C SER A 65 -12.39 -2.80 -18.92
N ALA A 66 -11.49 -2.22 -18.12
CA ALA A 66 -10.51 -2.96 -17.32
C ALA A 66 -11.15 -3.83 -16.22
N GLY A 67 -12.39 -3.50 -15.80
CA GLY A 67 -13.09 -4.25 -14.75
C GLY A 67 -12.39 -4.20 -13.40
N LEU A 68 -11.84 -3.04 -13.03
CA LEU A 68 -11.03 -2.86 -11.83
C LEU A 68 -11.81 -3.24 -10.56
N GLY A 69 -13.10 -2.93 -10.48
CA GLY A 69 -13.92 -3.28 -9.33
C GLY A 69 -14.09 -4.79 -9.16
N ARG A 70 -14.15 -5.53 -10.28
CA ARG A 70 -14.16 -6.99 -10.25
C ARG A 70 -12.82 -7.55 -9.79
N LEU A 71 -11.70 -7.03 -10.30
CA LEU A 71 -10.36 -7.44 -9.87
C LEU A 71 -10.16 -7.23 -8.36
N LEU A 72 -10.57 -6.07 -7.85
CA LEU A 72 -10.53 -5.76 -6.42
C LEU A 72 -11.43 -6.69 -5.61
N SER A 73 -12.64 -6.95 -6.10
CA SER A 73 -13.57 -7.86 -5.45
C SER A 73 -13.03 -9.28 -5.37
N ASP A 74 -12.42 -9.76 -6.44
CA ASP A 74 -11.79 -11.08 -6.51
C ASP A 74 -10.57 -11.14 -5.59
N ALA A 75 -9.77 -10.07 -5.50
CA ALA A 75 -8.65 -9.96 -4.56
C ALA A 75 -9.11 -10.07 -3.09
N ILE A 76 -10.14 -9.31 -2.73
CA ILE A 76 -10.70 -9.32 -1.37
C ILE A 76 -11.31 -10.69 -1.05
N LYS A 77 -12.06 -11.29 -1.98
CA LYS A 77 -12.63 -12.63 -1.81
C LYS A 77 -11.57 -13.72 -1.66
N ALA A 78 -10.49 -13.66 -2.43
CA ALA A 78 -9.40 -14.64 -2.38
C ALA A 78 -8.72 -14.69 -1.00
N ILE A 79 -8.67 -13.55 -0.30
CA ILE A 79 -8.15 -13.49 1.07
C ILE A 79 -9.23 -13.87 2.09
N GLY A 80 -10.39 -13.22 2.04
CA GLY A 80 -11.55 -13.49 2.86
C GLY A 80 -11.35 -13.46 4.40
N GLY A 81 -12.41 -13.86 5.09
CA GLY A 81 -12.37 -14.18 6.53
C GLY A 81 -12.04 -13.01 7.45
N ARG A 82 -11.22 -13.27 8.48
CA ARG A 82 -10.84 -12.26 9.48
C ARG A 82 -9.88 -11.21 8.91
N LEU A 83 -9.09 -11.55 7.91
CA LEU A 83 -8.04 -10.67 7.38
C LEU A 83 -8.65 -9.49 6.63
N THR A 84 -9.69 -9.70 5.82
CA THR A 84 -10.36 -8.63 5.08
C THR A 84 -11.13 -7.64 5.97
N LYS A 85 -11.45 -8.04 7.21
CA LYS A 85 -12.07 -7.14 8.20
C LYS A 85 -11.04 -6.20 8.85
N ASN A 86 -9.76 -6.55 8.82
CA ASN A 86 -8.68 -5.68 9.29
C ASN A 86 -8.34 -4.64 8.20
N ARG A 87 -8.36 -3.36 8.56
CA ARG A 87 -8.13 -2.24 7.61
C ARG A 87 -6.74 -2.30 6.96
N VAL A 88 -5.71 -2.65 7.72
CA VAL A 88 -4.32 -2.72 7.22
C VAL A 88 -4.21 -3.73 6.08
N PHE A 89 -4.84 -4.89 6.26
CA PHE A 89 -4.85 -5.97 5.27
C PHE A 89 -5.71 -5.60 4.06
N TYR A 90 -6.90 -5.05 4.31
CA TYR A 90 -7.79 -4.58 3.24
C TYR A 90 -7.11 -3.53 2.36
N ASP A 91 -6.50 -2.52 2.98
CA ASP A 91 -5.84 -1.42 2.28
C ASP A 91 -4.64 -1.92 1.49
N ALA A 92 -3.88 -2.88 2.02
CA ALA A 92 -2.77 -3.52 1.29
C ALA A 92 -3.27 -4.31 0.07
N ILE A 93 -4.34 -5.10 0.22
CA ILE A 93 -4.93 -5.86 -0.90
C ILE A 93 -5.36 -4.91 -2.02
N VAL A 94 -6.07 -3.84 -1.67
CA VAL A 94 -6.55 -2.83 -2.63
C VAL A 94 -5.38 -2.12 -3.30
N SER A 95 -4.46 -1.56 -2.50
CA SER A 95 -3.34 -0.74 -2.99
C SER A 95 -2.43 -1.54 -3.92
N LEU A 96 -2.08 -2.78 -3.56
CA LEU A 96 -1.16 -3.58 -4.36
C LEU A 96 -1.82 -4.16 -5.61
N THR A 97 -3.14 -4.45 -5.58
CA THR A 97 -3.88 -4.86 -6.78
C THR A 97 -3.95 -3.72 -7.79
N ILE A 98 -4.25 -2.49 -7.36
CA ILE A 98 -4.26 -1.30 -8.23
C ILE A 98 -2.84 -0.97 -8.72
N THR A 99 -1.85 -1.14 -7.86
CA THR A 99 -0.44 -0.94 -8.25
C THR A 99 -0.02 -1.95 -9.33
N ALA A 100 -0.45 -3.21 -9.26
CA ALA A 100 -0.14 -4.21 -10.29
C ALA A 100 -0.65 -3.80 -11.67
N ILE A 101 -1.91 -3.40 -11.78
CA ILE A 101 -2.50 -2.96 -13.06
C ILE A 101 -1.86 -1.65 -13.56
N ALA A 102 -1.66 -0.67 -12.68
CA ALA A 102 -1.06 0.61 -13.03
C ALA A 102 0.41 0.49 -13.45
N ALA A 103 1.21 -0.27 -12.71
CA ALA A 103 2.62 -0.47 -13.01
C ALA A 103 2.83 -1.32 -14.26
N SER A 104 1.98 -2.33 -14.48
CA SER A 104 2.00 -3.13 -15.70
C SER A 104 1.67 -2.30 -16.95
N HIS A 105 0.62 -1.47 -16.86
CA HIS A 105 0.27 -0.51 -17.89
C HIS A 105 1.44 0.44 -18.20
N ALA A 106 1.98 1.11 -17.17
CA ALA A 106 3.11 2.04 -17.32
C ALA A 106 4.36 1.36 -17.91
N SER A 107 4.67 0.14 -17.47
CA SER A 107 5.79 -0.65 -17.97
C SER A 107 5.64 -1.00 -19.44
N THR A 108 4.43 -1.28 -19.88
CA THR A 108 4.13 -1.62 -21.28
C THR A 108 4.23 -0.40 -22.18
N VAL A 109 3.67 0.74 -21.75
CA VAL A 109 3.69 1.99 -22.52
C VAL A 109 5.11 2.57 -22.60
N HIS A 110 5.82 2.66 -21.48
CA HIS A 110 7.08 3.40 -21.39
C HIS A 110 8.33 2.51 -21.44
N LYS A 111 8.17 1.20 -21.32
CA LYS A 111 9.27 0.21 -21.37
C LYS A 111 10.38 0.60 -20.39
N ARG A 112 11.61 0.81 -20.89
CA ARG A 112 12.79 1.16 -20.10
C ARG A 112 12.79 2.59 -19.55
N LYS A 113 11.89 3.46 -20.00
CA LYS A 113 11.77 4.87 -19.55
C LYS A 113 10.69 5.06 -18.48
N ILE A 114 10.21 3.97 -17.87
CA ILE A 114 9.24 4.03 -16.79
C ILE A 114 9.81 4.80 -15.59
N SER A 115 8.93 5.52 -14.88
CA SER A 115 9.21 6.24 -13.65
C SER A 115 7.98 6.22 -12.75
N GLU A 116 8.13 6.71 -11.51
CA GLU A 116 7.06 6.86 -10.53
C GLU A 116 5.89 7.68 -11.09
N SER A 117 6.19 8.76 -11.82
CA SER A 117 5.17 9.62 -12.42
C SER A 117 4.37 8.92 -13.53
N HIS A 118 4.96 7.95 -14.24
CA HIS A 118 4.22 7.14 -15.22
C HIS A 118 3.26 6.15 -14.53
N ILE A 119 3.69 5.57 -13.40
CA ILE A 119 2.84 4.71 -12.57
C ILE A 119 1.70 5.53 -11.96
N GLU A 120 1.99 6.73 -11.44
CA GLU A 120 0.98 7.66 -10.93
C GLU A 120 -0.09 7.97 -11.98
N LYS A 121 0.32 8.37 -13.18
CA LYS A 121 -0.60 8.67 -14.29
C LYS A 121 -1.47 7.47 -14.64
N SER A 122 -0.89 6.27 -14.65
CA SER A 122 -1.63 5.03 -14.93
C SER A 122 -2.61 4.71 -13.81
N LEU A 123 -2.24 4.91 -12.54
CA LEU A 123 -3.12 4.74 -11.40
C LEU A 123 -4.30 5.71 -11.47
N ARG A 124 -4.04 7.00 -11.71
CA ARG A 124 -5.08 8.02 -11.89
C ARG A 124 -6.00 7.68 -13.06
N LEU A 125 -5.45 7.22 -14.18
CA LEU A 125 -6.24 6.74 -15.32
C LEU A 125 -7.20 5.64 -14.89
N PHE A 126 -6.75 4.58 -14.23
CA PHE A 126 -7.60 3.47 -13.83
C PHE A 126 -8.66 3.86 -12.80
N LEU A 127 -8.33 4.72 -11.84
CA LEU A 127 -9.30 5.17 -10.85
C LEU A 127 -10.36 6.10 -11.47
N ALA A 128 -9.95 7.07 -12.28
CA ALA A 128 -10.86 8.04 -12.88
C ALA A 128 -11.69 7.47 -14.04
N SER A 129 -11.16 6.47 -14.76
CA SER A 129 -11.88 5.80 -15.85
C SER A 129 -12.77 4.65 -15.40
N SER A 130 -12.73 4.30 -14.10
CA SER A 130 -13.59 3.26 -13.55
C SER A 130 -15.06 3.66 -13.56
N THR A 131 -15.94 2.69 -13.70
CA THR A 131 -17.38 2.90 -13.86
C THR A 131 -18.13 2.69 -12.56
N GLY A 132 -19.40 3.11 -12.49
CA GLY A 132 -20.30 2.82 -11.39
C GLY A 132 -20.44 1.32 -11.10
N LYS A 133 -20.28 0.46 -12.12
CA LYS A 133 -20.23 -1.02 -11.93
C LYS A 133 -19.01 -1.47 -11.14
N ASP A 134 -17.84 -0.86 -11.40
CA ASP A 134 -16.62 -1.15 -10.66
C ASP A 134 -16.76 -0.75 -9.19
N SER A 135 -17.25 0.47 -8.96
CA SER A 135 -17.50 1.00 -7.62
C SER A 135 -18.54 0.21 -6.86
N SER A 136 -19.64 -0.18 -7.51
CA SER A 136 -20.69 -1.00 -6.89
C SER A 136 -20.19 -2.39 -6.51
N ALA A 137 -19.33 -3.00 -7.33
CA ALA A 137 -18.68 -4.27 -7.00
C ALA A 137 -17.83 -4.14 -5.73
N LEU A 138 -17.03 -3.07 -5.63
CA LEU A 138 -16.21 -2.79 -4.45
C LEU A 138 -17.09 -2.53 -3.21
N VAL A 139 -18.07 -1.63 -3.31
CA VAL A 139 -19.00 -1.31 -2.20
C VAL A 139 -19.72 -2.56 -1.72
N HIS A 140 -20.17 -3.41 -2.65
CA HIS A 140 -20.82 -4.66 -2.31
C HIS A 140 -19.91 -5.58 -1.51
N ILE A 141 -18.69 -5.84 -1.99
CA ILE A 141 -17.79 -6.78 -1.30
C ILE A 141 -17.31 -6.22 0.05
N THR A 142 -17.09 -4.90 0.16
CA THR A 142 -16.74 -4.26 1.44
C THR A 142 -17.88 -4.43 2.45
N ARG A 143 -19.14 -4.28 2.03
CA ARG A 143 -20.31 -4.52 2.89
C ARG A 143 -20.43 -5.95 3.36
N THR A 144 -20.04 -6.92 2.52
CA THR A 144 -20.13 -8.34 2.88
C THR A 144 -19.02 -8.78 3.83
N ILE A 145 -17.76 -8.43 3.54
CA ILE A 145 -16.59 -8.98 4.26
C ILE A 145 -15.49 -7.97 4.58
N GLY A 146 -15.69 -6.68 4.29
CA GLY A 146 -14.71 -5.63 4.54
C GLY A 146 -14.77 -5.03 5.95
N PRO A 147 -13.95 -3.99 6.22
CA PRO A 147 -13.89 -3.34 7.51
C PRO A 147 -15.17 -2.57 7.85
N THR A 148 -15.68 -2.74 9.07
CA THR A 148 -16.93 -2.11 9.53
C THR A 148 -16.89 -0.58 9.45
N LYS A 149 -15.74 0.04 9.69
CA LYS A 149 -15.57 1.50 9.56
C LYS A 149 -15.83 1.99 8.12
N TYR A 150 -15.43 1.23 7.11
CA TYR A 150 -15.66 1.59 5.70
C TYR A 150 -17.13 1.41 5.34
N VAL A 151 -17.75 0.32 5.82
CA VAL A 151 -19.19 0.10 5.68
C VAL A 151 -19.99 1.26 6.29
N SER A 152 -19.62 1.70 7.49
CA SER A 152 -20.25 2.85 8.15
C SER A 152 -20.12 4.15 7.36
N LEU A 153 -18.97 4.40 6.71
CA LEU A 153 -18.82 5.56 5.83
C LEU A 153 -19.68 5.46 4.58
N PHE A 154 -19.73 4.30 3.93
CA PHE A 154 -20.60 4.10 2.77
C PHE A 154 -22.08 4.32 3.12
N ASN A 155 -22.52 3.93 4.31
CA ASN A 155 -23.87 4.19 4.76
C ASN A 155 -24.12 5.68 5.02
N LYS A 156 -23.15 6.39 5.61
CA LYS A 156 -23.25 7.85 5.82
C LYS A 156 -23.25 8.65 4.52
N ALA A 157 -22.50 8.19 3.52
CA ALA A 157 -22.46 8.79 2.19
C ALA A 157 -23.64 8.35 1.29
N ASP A 158 -24.51 7.48 1.80
CA ASP A 158 -25.61 6.86 1.06
C ASP A 158 -25.15 6.16 -0.24
N TYR A 159 -23.97 5.53 -0.20
CA TYR A 159 -23.44 4.72 -1.29
C TYR A 159 -24.10 3.35 -1.30
N THR A 160 -25.31 3.30 -1.84
CA THR A 160 -25.99 2.04 -2.20
C THR A 160 -25.49 1.52 -3.55
N ARG A 161 -25.61 0.21 -3.81
CA ARG A 161 -25.21 -0.38 -5.10
C ARG A 161 -25.93 0.31 -6.26
N THR A 162 -27.25 0.49 -6.13
CA THR A 162 -28.09 1.14 -7.14
C THR A 162 -27.65 2.57 -7.41
N ARG A 163 -27.45 3.36 -6.35
CA ARG A 163 -27.05 4.77 -6.50
C ARG A 163 -25.68 4.90 -7.14
N VAL A 164 -24.70 4.12 -6.68
CA VAL A 164 -23.34 4.11 -7.22
C VAL A 164 -23.32 3.75 -8.71
N GLU A 165 -24.14 2.78 -9.15
CA GLU A 165 -24.24 2.43 -10.56
C GLU A 165 -24.99 3.49 -11.39
N MET A 166 -26.07 4.07 -10.86
CA MET A 166 -26.89 5.06 -11.59
C MET A 166 -26.19 6.40 -11.74
N GLU A 167 -25.49 6.87 -10.72
CA GLU A 167 -24.74 8.13 -10.73
C GLU A 167 -23.34 7.98 -11.35
N ASP A 168 -22.99 6.77 -11.82
CA ASP A 168 -21.68 6.43 -12.40
C ASP A 168 -20.48 6.85 -11.52
N ILE A 169 -20.64 6.68 -10.20
CA ILE A 169 -19.63 7.08 -9.21
C ILE A 169 -18.37 6.24 -9.44
N SER A 170 -17.23 6.89 -9.64
CA SER A 170 -15.94 6.26 -9.91
C SER A 170 -15.26 5.73 -8.65
N LEU A 171 -14.32 4.78 -8.80
CA LEU A 171 -13.47 4.30 -7.71
C LEU A 171 -12.59 5.41 -7.12
N TYR A 172 -12.26 6.43 -7.92
CA TYR A 172 -11.60 7.63 -7.41
C TYR A 172 -12.44 8.30 -6.31
N GLU A 173 -13.74 8.51 -6.57
CA GLU A 173 -14.65 9.10 -5.60
C GLU A 173 -14.86 8.20 -4.38
N ILE A 174 -15.01 6.89 -4.58
CA ILE A 174 -15.10 5.92 -3.47
C ILE A 174 -13.88 6.01 -2.55
N PHE A 175 -12.66 6.03 -3.10
CA PHE A 175 -11.45 6.14 -2.28
C PHE A 175 -11.27 7.52 -1.67
N TYR A 176 -11.68 8.58 -2.36
CA TYR A 176 -11.71 9.91 -1.80
C TYR A 176 -12.62 9.98 -0.55
N THR A 177 -13.80 9.34 -0.57
CA THR A 177 -14.69 9.21 0.59
C THR A 177 -14.06 8.43 1.75
N LEU A 178 -13.24 7.42 1.47
CA LEU A 178 -12.55 6.62 2.49
C LEU A 178 -11.28 7.28 3.05
N SER A 179 -10.69 8.20 2.30
CA SER A 179 -9.42 8.87 2.63
C SER A 179 -9.35 9.51 4.04
N PRO A 180 -10.44 10.04 4.64
CA PRO A 180 -10.34 10.64 5.98
C PRO A 180 -10.06 9.62 7.10
N ILE A 181 -10.30 8.32 6.88
CA ILE A 181 -10.13 7.27 7.90
C ILE A 181 -9.16 6.15 7.50
N SER A 182 -8.55 6.26 6.32
CA SER A 182 -7.53 5.36 5.80
C SER A 182 -6.41 6.17 5.20
N ILE A 183 -5.30 6.25 5.93
CA ILE A 183 -4.12 6.96 5.45
C ILE A 183 -3.51 6.28 4.21
N SER A 184 -3.62 4.96 4.13
CA SER A 184 -3.16 4.17 2.99
C SER A 184 -3.97 4.47 1.71
N LEU A 185 -5.30 4.48 1.79
CA LEU A 185 -6.13 4.81 0.62
C LEU A 185 -6.02 6.30 0.25
N LYS A 186 -5.86 7.19 1.23
CA LYS A 186 -5.51 8.60 0.99
C LYS A 186 -4.21 8.72 0.20
N ALA A 187 -3.16 8.01 0.64
CA ALA A 187 -1.88 7.98 -0.04
C ALA A 187 -1.98 7.40 -1.45
N LEU A 188 -2.89 6.47 -1.71
CA LEU A 188 -3.15 5.94 -3.05
C LEU A 188 -3.79 6.98 -3.99
N VAL A 189 -4.74 7.78 -3.48
CA VAL A 189 -5.42 8.84 -4.26
C VAL A 189 -4.49 10.03 -4.52
N GLU A 190 -3.76 10.47 -3.49
CA GLU A 190 -2.86 11.63 -3.58
C GLU A 190 -1.51 11.28 -4.23
N PHE A 191 -1.09 10.03 -4.12
CA PHE A 191 0.18 9.42 -4.56
C PHE A 191 1.47 10.05 -4.00
N THR A 192 1.42 11.31 -3.57
CA THR A 192 2.56 12.06 -3.01
C THR A 192 3.21 11.36 -1.82
N PRO A 193 2.47 10.79 -0.83
CA PRO A 193 3.11 10.06 0.26
C PRO A 193 3.90 8.83 -0.25
N ILE A 194 3.35 8.08 -1.20
CA ILE A 194 4.02 6.92 -1.82
C ILE A 194 5.31 7.37 -2.52
N VAL A 195 5.26 8.45 -3.31
CA VAL A 195 6.43 9.00 -4.01
C VAL A 195 7.51 9.45 -3.03
N ASN A 196 7.12 10.10 -1.93
CA ASN A 196 8.07 10.52 -0.90
C ASN A 196 8.73 9.30 -0.22
N THR A 197 7.95 8.25 0.08
CA THR A 197 8.49 6.99 0.60
C THR A 197 9.44 6.34 -0.41
N ILE A 198 9.12 6.30 -1.71
CA ILE A 198 10.02 5.79 -2.78
C ILE A 198 11.34 6.59 -2.81
N LYS A 199 11.27 7.92 -2.77
CA LYS A 199 12.47 8.78 -2.74
C LYS A 199 13.35 8.49 -1.52
N ASN A 200 12.73 8.30 -0.36
CA ASN A 200 13.46 7.94 0.86
C ASN A 200 14.10 6.55 0.75
N ILE A 201 13.37 5.54 0.26
CA ILE A 201 13.92 4.19 0.01
C ILE A 201 15.16 4.30 -0.89
N LYS A 202 15.05 4.99 -2.02
CA LYS A 202 16.16 5.19 -2.96
C LYS A 202 17.36 5.89 -2.29
N LYS A 203 17.13 7.04 -1.64
CA LYS A 203 18.15 7.82 -0.93
C LYS A 203 18.92 6.97 0.08
N TYR A 204 18.21 6.22 0.92
CA TYR A 204 18.84 5.42 1.97
C TYR A 204 19.52 4.18 1.41
N TYR A 205 18.94 3.53 0.40
CA TYR A 205 19.58 2.38 -0.24
C TYR A 205 20.87 2.77 -0.99
N GLU A 206 20.89 3.89 -1.71
CA GLU A 206 22.10 4.38 -2.39
C GLU A 206 23.26 4.62 -1.41
N LYS A 207 22.96 5.12 -0.22
CA LYS A 207 23.94 5.37 0.85
C LYS A 207 24.40 4.10 1.57
N LEU A 208 23.47 3.18 1.84
CA LEU A 208 23.69 2.08 2.79
C LEU A 208 23.94 0.73 2.11
N ARG A 209 23.44 0.55 0.89
CA ARG A 209 23.38 -0.73 0.18
C ARG A 209 22.73 -1.87 0.98
N ASP A 210 21.82 -1.52 1.89
CA ASP A 210 21.03 -2.44 2.70
C ASP A 210 19.54 -2.11 2.53
N VAL A 211 18.81 -3.03 1.91
CA VAL A 211 17.36 -2.90 1.67
C VAL A 211 16.59 -2.83 2.99
N ASN A 212 16.92 -3.66 3.98
CA ASN A 212 16.19 -3.67 5.25
C ASN A 212 16.33 -2.32 5.95
N ASN A 213 17.55 -1.80 6.01
CA ASN A 213 17.79 -0.52 6.67
C ASN A 213 17.22 0.67 5.87
N ALA A 214 17.20 0.59 4.53
CA ALA A 214 16.52 1.58 3.69
C ALA A 214 15.01 1.61 3.95
N LEU A 215 14.37 0.45 4.08
CA LEU A 215 12.94 0.34 4.40
C LEU A 215 12.61 0.85 5.80
N VAL A 216 13.44 0.54 6.80
CA VAL A 216 13.29 1.09 8.16
C VAL A 216 13.44 2.61 8.15
N SER A 217 14.44 3.15 7.45
CA SER A 217 14.66 4.60 7.38
C SER A 217 13.52 5.32 6.66
N ALA A 218 13.00 4.73 5.58
CA ALA A 218 11.84 5.24 4.87
C ALA A 218 10.59 5.23 5.73
N TYR A 219 10.33 4.14 6.46
CA TYR A 219 9.23 4.03 7.43
C TYR A 219 9.33 5.09 8.52
N ILE A 220 10.51 5.31 9.10
CA ILE A 220 10.68 6.33 10.15
C ILE A 220 10.39 7.73 9.59
N SER A 221 10.85 8.02 8.37
CA SER A 221 10.57 9.31 7.71
C SER A 221 9.07 9.49 7.49
N GLU A 222 8.39 8.44 7.00
CA GLU A 222 6.94 8.42 6.80
C GLU A 222 6.16 8.63 8.12
N LEU A 223 6.55 7.94 9.19
CA LEU A 223 5.96 8.09 10.52
C LEU A 223 6.06 9.53 11.04
N LEU A 224 7.24 10.15 10.88
CA LEU A 224 7.49 11.52 11.30
C LEU A 224 6.65 12.55 10.53
N ASP A 225 6.43 12.32 9.24
CA ASP A 225 5.73 13.23 8.34
C ASP A 225 4.21 13.11 8.44
N LEU A 226 3.69 11.88 8.48
CA LEU A 226 2.27 11.60 8.30
C LEU A 226 1.49 11.50 9.62
N GLU A 227 2.02 10.75 10.58
CA GLU A 227 1.30 10.39 11.81
C GLU A 227 1.73 11.20 13.03
N LYS A 228 2.90 11.86 12.95
CA LYS A 228 3.41 12.76 14.00
C LYS A 228 3.43 12.07 15.37
N PRO A 229 4.36 11.12 15.60
CA PRO A 229 4.41 10.35 16.84
C PRO A 229 4.58 11.24 18.08
N PRO A 230 4.33 10.71 19.29
CA PRO A 230 4.51 11.46 20.53
C PRO A 230 5.88 12.17 20.59
N LEU A 231 5.92 13.35 21.22
CA LEU A 231 7.12 14.20 21.22
C LEU A 231 8.39 13.48 21.69
N TRP A 232 8.25 12.57 22.67
CA TRP A 232 9.36 11.76 23.16
C TRP A 232 9.93 10.85 22.06
N ALA A 233 9.08 10.21 21.27
CA ALA A 233 9.49 9.34 20.18
C ALA A 233 10.04 10.15 19.02
N ARG A 234 9.40 11.28 18.69
CA ARG A 234 9.79 12.14 17.58
C ARG A 234 11.26 12.55 17.64
N LYS A 235 11.71 13.12 18.78
CA LYS A 235 13.10 13.57 18.95
C LYS A 235 14.10 12.42 18.81
N GLU A 236 13.75 11.25 19.33
CA GLU A 236 14.63 10.09 19.26
C GLU A 236 14.69 9.48 17.86
N LEU A 237 13.55 9.44 17.15
CA LEU A 237 13.46 8.97 15.77
C LEU A 237 14.21 9.89 14.80
N GLU A 238 14.11 11.21 14.97
CA GLU A 238 14.88 12.20 14.19
C GLU A 238 16.38 11.99 14.37
N TYR A 239 16.84 11.76 15.62
CA TYR A 239 18.23 11.42 15.92
C TYR A 239 18.66 10.07 15.32
N ILE A 240 17.84 9.03 15.44
CA ILE A 240 18.15 7.71 14.86
C ILE A 240 18.26 7.82 13.33
N LEU A 241 17.39 8.61 12.71
CA LEU A 241 17.41 8.82 11.26
C LEU A 241 18.69 9.55 10.82
N SER A 242 19.16 10.55 11.58
CA SER A 242 20.43 11.23 11.28
C SER A 242 21.65 10.30 11.37
N GLU A 243 21.60 9.31 12.24
CA GLU A 243 22.61 8.25 12.40
C GLU A 243 22.49 7.12 11.36
N GLY A 244 21.53 7.21 10.42
CA GLY A 244 21.30 6.20 9.38
C GLY A 244 20.45 5.00 9.83
N ALA A 245 19.55 5.20 10.79
CA ALA A 245 18.68 4.17 11.36
C ALA A 245 19.44 3.03 12.05
N MET A 246 19.42 1.81 11.53
CA MET A 246 19.98 0.62 12.19
C MET A 246 21.45 0.33 11.84
N VAL A 247 22.20 1.31 11.32
CA VAL A 247 23.63 1.12 10.97
C VAL A 247 24.49 0.77 12.19
N SER A 248 24.20 1.39 13.34
CA SER A 248 24.98 1.18 14.57
C SER A 248 24.21 0.33 15.58
N LYS A 249 24.95 -0.42 16.42
CA LYS A 249 24.37 -1.17 17.55
C LYS A 249 23.61 -0.25 18.51
N THR A 250 24.12 0.96 18.73
CA THR A 250 23.51 1.97 19.60
C THR A 250 22.15 2.42 19.06
N SER A 251 22.08 2.79 17.78
CA SER A 251 20.84 3.22 17.14
C SER A 251 19.82 2.08 17.04
N ALA A 252 20.28 0.86 16.73
CA ALA A 252 19.43 -0.34 16.73
C ALA A 252 18.83 -0.63 18.13
N LYS A 253 19.63 -0.52 19.19
CA LYS A 253 19.17 -0.68 20.57
C LYS A 253 18.13 0.40 20.94
N LYS A 254 18.39 1.65 20.57
CA LYS A 254 17.46 2.76 20.84
C LYS A 254 16.14 2.58 20.08
N LEU A 255 16.19 2.13 18.83
CA LEU A 255 15.00 1.84 18.03
C LEU A 255 14.16 0.72 18.64
N PHE A 256 14.80 -0.32 19.19
CA PHE A 256 14.13 -1.37 19.95
C PHE A 256 13.47 -0.83 21.23
N GLU A 257 14.14 0.06 21.98
CA GLU A 257 13.59 0.69 23.18
C GLU A 257 12.35 1.55 22.87
N ILE A 258 12.40 2.33 21.78
CA ILE A 258 11.26 3.11 21.29
C ILE A 258 10.10 2.20 20.93
N ASP A 259 10.33 1.15 20.12
CA ASP A 259 9.30 0.21 19.72
C ASP A 259 8.66 -0.47 20.94
N ARG A 260 9.49 -0.97 21.88
CA ARG A 260 9.02 -1.58 23.12
C ARG A 260 8.17 -0.61 23.95
N ARG A 261 8.56 0.66 24.02
CA ARG A 261 7.79 1.69 24.72
C ARG A 261 6.47 1.99 24.03
N MET A 262 6.45 2.17 22.71
CA MET A 262 5.22 2.36 21.93
C MET A 262 4.24 1.21 22.16
N ARG A 263 4.72 -0.04 22.11
CA ARG A 263 3.91 -1.23 22.38
C ARG A 263 3.34 -1.25 23.79
N LYS A 264 4.15 -0.91 24.80
CA LYS A 264 3.69 -0.81 26.20
C LYS A 264 2.59 0.25 26.35
N GLU A 265 2.69 1.35 25.61
CA GLU A 265 1.70 2.44 25.56
C GLU A 265 0.53 2.14 24.60
N LYS A 266 0.49 0.96 23.94
CA LYS A 266 -0.51 0.56 22.94
C LYS A 266 -0.61 1.54 21.76
N ILE A 267 0.52 2.12 21.37
CA ILE A 267 0.64 3.00 20.22
C ILE A 267 1.05 2.14 19.02
N GLU A 268 0.20 2.13 17.99
CA GLU A 268 0.39 1.34 16.78
C GLU A 268 0.26 2.21 15.53
N TYR A 269 1.12 1.95 14.55
CA TYR A 269 1.23 2.63 13.27
C TYR A 269 1.21 1.61 12.10
N ASN A 270 0.49 0.51 12.30
CA ASN A 270 0.34 -0.54 11.28
C ASN A 270 -0.31 -0.03 9.98
N GLU A 271 -1.08 1.06 10.03
CA GLU A 271 -1.72 1.66 8.84
C GLU A 271 -0.74 2.33 7.87
N LEU A 272 0.53 2.52 8.24
CA LEU A 272 1.60 2.97 7.35
C LEU A 272 2.21 1.80 6.53
N LEU A 273 2.03 0.56 6.99
CA LEU A 273 2.63 -0.59 6.33
C LEU A 273 2.19 -0.77 4.86
N PRO A 274 0.91 -0.59 4.48
CA PRO A 274 0.50 -0.69 3.08
C PRO A 274 1.16 0.37 2.17
N ILE A 275 1.41 1.58 2.68
CA ILE A 275 2.12 2.64 1.95
C ILE A 275 3.57 2.19 1.73
N LEU A 276 4.27 1.74 2.78
CA LEU A 276 5.62 1.22 2.68
C LEU A 276 5.71 0.02 1.71
N THR A 277 4.76 -0.92 1.78
CA THR A 277 4.69 -2.08 0.86
C THR A 277 4.49 -1.63 -0.58
N THR A 278 3.60 -0.68 -0.83
CA THR A 278 3.36 -0.13 -2.17
C THR A 278 4.59 0.59 -2.72
N ALA A 279 5.23 1.42 -1.90
CA ALA A 279 6.48 2.10 -2.26
C ALA A 279 7.62 1.11 -2.51
N SER A 280 7.71 0.04 -1.72
CA SER A 280 8.71 -1.03 -1.91
C SER A 280 8.50 -1.78 -3.22
N ALA A 281 7.25 -2.12 -3.56
CA ALA A 281 6.89 -2.75 -4.82
C ALA A 281 7.28 -1.88 -6.02
N ILE A 282 6.93 -0.60 -5.98
CA ILE A 282 7.31 0.34 -7.05
C ILE A 282 8.84 0.47 -7.14
N SER A 283 9.54 0.52 -6.01
CA SER A 283 11.00 0.63 -5.99
C SER A 283 11.69 -0.61 -6.59
N LEU A 284 11.15 -1.82 -6.36
CA LEU A 284 11.59 -3.06 -7.02
C LEU A 284 11.31 -3.04 -8.53
N ILE A 285 10.08 -2.66 -8.93
CA ILE A 285 9.67 -2.56 -10.34
C ILE A 285 10.58 -1.60 -11.13
N LEU A 286 10.93 -0.46 -10.52
CA LEU A 286 11.82 0.55 -11.09
C LEU A 286 13.31 0.23 -10.89
N LYS A 287 13.64 -0.87 -10.21
CA LYS A 287 15.01 -1.34 -9.93
C LYS A 287 15.87 -0.35 -9.14
N TYR A 288 15.25 0.38 -8.21
CA TYR A 288 15.99 1.22 -7.27
C TYR A 288 16.62 0.42 -6.15
N ILE A 289 15.98 -0.70 -5.78
CA ILE A 289 16.46 -1.66 -4.80
C ILE A 289 16.43 -3.03 -5.47
N ALA A 290 17.57 -3.48 -6.02
CA ALA A 290 17.70 -4.74 -6.73
C ALA A 290 19.13 -5.27 -6.57
#